data_AF-A0A925VKD2-F1
#
_entry.id   AF-A0A925VKD2-F1
#
_cell.length_a   1.000
_cell.length_b   1.000
_cell.length_c   1.000
_cell.angle_alpha   90.00
_cell.angle_beta   90.00
_cell.angle_gamma   90.00
#
_symmetry.space_group_name_H-M   'P 1'
#
loop_
_entity.id
_entity.type
_entity.pdbx_description
1 polymer ?
#
loop_
_entity_poly.entity_id
_entity_poly.type
_entity_poly.pdbx_seq_one_letter_code
_entity_poly.pdbx_strand_id
1 'polypeptide(L)'
;MRTHDYDDTNNYSDVASSYRVGALTISPNITLAPMAGVTDSVFRRLVLSLGGCGLVSSEMTNAASVSPLARKRHKLLDYLPEERPIAMQLSGSEPDLVARAAQTVEELAPDVIDINCGCPSPKVTGGGHGSSLLRDLPKMGRLLQAVRNAVQLPVTLKFRAGWDETSLNFLDTA
;
A
#
# COMPACT_ATOMS: atom_id res chain seq x y z
N MET A 1 18.69 -2.76 -27.47
CA MET A 1 18.30 -3.40 -26.20
C MET A 1 19.58 -3.79 -25.49
N ARG A 2 20.02 -3.01 -24.48
CA ARG A 2 21.21 -3.38 -23.70
C ARG A 2 20.75 -4.37 -22.64
N THR A 3 21.09 -5.64 -22.81
CA THR A 3 21.04 -6.61 -21.72
C THR A 3 22.11 -6.18 -20.73
N HIS A 4 21.70 -5.72 -19.55
CA HIS A 4 22.63 -5.70 -18.42
C HIS A 4 22.91 -7.16 -18.09
N ASP A 5 24.17 -7.57 -18.23
CA ASP A 5 24.65 -8.84 -17.71
C ASP A 5 24.37 -8.83 -16.19
N TYR A 6 23.41 -9.65 -15.77
CA TYR A 6 23.13 -9.87 -14.36
C TYR A 6 24.29 -10.71 -13.83
N ASP A 7 25.15 -10.10 -13.05
CA ASP A 7 26.21 -10.81 -12.33
C ASP A 7 25.55 -11.66 -11.24
N ASP A 8 25.54 -12.98 -11.44
CA ASP A 8 24.98 -13.99 -10.51
C ASP A 8 25.75 -14.09 -9.18
N THR A 9 26.71 -13.21 -8.92
CA THR A 9 27.50 -13.16 -7.68
C THR A 9 26.90 -12.32 -6.56
N ASN A 10 25.69 -11.76 -6.72
CA ASN A 10 25.04 -10.98 -5.67
C ASN A 10 24.84 -11.83 -4.39
N ASN A 11 25.68 -11.60 -3.39
CA ASN A 11 25.55 -12.21 -2.09
C ASN A 11 24.43 -11.53 -1.30
N TYR A 12 23.24 -12.12 -1.31
CA TYR A 12 22.08 -11.64 -0.54
C TYR A 12 22.11 -12.07 0.93
N SER A 13 23.24 -12.61 1.44
CA SER A 13 23.37 -13.00 2.86
C SER A 13 23.10 -11.87 3.84
N ASP A 14 23.35 -10.64 3.42
CA ASP A 14 23.26 -9.45 4.27
C ASP A 14 21.87 -8.82 4.25
N VAL A 15 20.97 -9.30 3.39
CA VAL A 15 19.56 -8.88 3.37
C VAL A 15 18.81 -9.64 4.45
N ALA A 16 18.19 -8.91 5.37
CA ALA A 16 17.37 -9.52 6.41
C ALA A 16 16.29 -10.43 5.77
N SER A 17 16.15 -11.65 6.28
CA SER A 17 15.19 -12.63 5.75
C SER A 17 13.74 -12.31 6.11
N SER A 18 13.51 -11.41 7.07
CA SER A 18 12.19 -10.94 7.50
C SER A 18 12.25 -9.49 8.00
N TYR A 19 11.08 -8.85 8.11
CA TYR A 19 10.90 -7.55 8.74
C TYR A 19 9.57 -7.50 9.50
N ARG A 20 9.32 -6.42 10.25
CA ARG A 20 8.11 -6.29 11.09
C ARG A 20 7.21 -5.15 10.63
N VAL A 21 5.91 -5.39 10.68
CA VAL A 21 4.86 -4.37 10.54
C VAL A 21 3.98 -4.45 11.79
N GLY A 22 4.25 -3.57 12.76
CA GLY A 22 3.67 -3.69 14.10
C GLY A 22 4.02 -5.03 14.77
N ALA A 23 2.99 -5.82 15.07
CA ALA A 23 3.15 -7.17 15.64
C ALA A 23 3.39 -8.26 14.58
N LEU A 24 3.15 -7.98 13.30
CA LEU A 24 3.30 -8.95 12.22
C LEU A 24 4.77 -9.12 11.85
N THR A 25 5.21 -10.37 11.73
CA THR A 25 6.50 -10.71 11.12
C THR A 25 6.26 -11.12 9.69
N ILE A 26 6.84 -10.39 8.75
CA ILE A 26 6.75 -10.66 7.32
C ILE A 26 7.98 -11.45 6.90
N SER A 27 7.77 -12.68 6.45
CA SER A 27 8.81 -13.60 6.01
C SER A 27 8.29 -14.43 4.84
N PRO A 28 9.01 -14.51 3.70
CA PRO A 28 10.28 -13.83 3.42
C PRO A 28 10.15 -12.30 3.34
N ASN A 29 11.27 -11.56 3.44
CA ASN A 29 11.37 -10.10 3.27
C ASN A 29 11.14 -9.69 1.80
N ILE A 30 9.98 -10.03 1.26
CA ILE A 30 9.57 -9.72 -0.10
C ILE A 30 8.10 -9.36 -0.03
N THR A 31 7.78 -8.16 -0.52
CA THR A 31 6.40 -7.66 -0.60
C THR A 31 6.01 -7.52 -2.06
N LEU A 32 4.86 -8.07 -2.42
CA LEU A 32 4.26 -7.79 -3.72
C LEU A 32 3.69 -6.36 -3.72
N ALA A 33 4.22 -5.50 -4.57
CA ALA A 33 3.78 -4.12 -4.69
C ALA A 33 2.33 -4.03 -5.20
N PRO A 34 1.52 -3.07 -4.70
CA PRO A 34 0.16 -2.85 -5.18
C PRO A 34 0.20 -2.28 -6.61
N MET A 35 -0.52 -2.92 -7.54
CA MET A 35 -0.59 -2.53 -8.94
C MET A 35 -2.04 -2.57 -9.43
N ALA A 36 -2.63 -1.40 -9.64
CA ALA A 36 -4.00 -1.30 -10.16
C ALA A 36 -4.13 -1.96 -11.54
N GLY A 37 -5.16 -2.78 -11.70
CA GLY A 37 -5.43 -3.63 -12.85
C GLY A 37 -4.61 -4.92 -12.92
N VAL A 38 -3.76 -5.21 -11.92
CA VAL A 38 -2.83 -6.35 -11.95
C VAL A 38 -2.95 -7.21 -10.69
N THR A 39 -2.84 -6.63 -9.50
CA THR A 39 -2.82 -7.38 -8.23
C THR A 39 -4.20 -7.74 -7.72
N ASP A 40 -5.02 -8.36 -8.59
CA ASP A 40 -6.28 -8.98 -8.19
C ASP A 40 -6.03 -10.26 -7.37
N SER A 41 -7.10 -10.87 -6.82
CA SER A 41 -6.99 -12.08 -6.00
C SER A 41 -6.35 -13.25 -6.75
N VAL A 42 -6.64 -13.42 -8.05
CA VAL A 42 -6.08 -14.52 -8.84
C VAL A 42 -4.57 -14.36 -8.99
N PHE A 43 -4.11 -13.15 -9.33
CA PHE A 43 -2.70 -12.84 -9.47
C PHE A 43 -1.94 -13.00 -8.15
N ARG A 44 -2.48 -12.47 -7.04
CA ARG A 44 -1.85 -12.59 -5.72
C ARG A 44 -1.68 -14.05 -5.30
N ARG A 45 -2.69 -14.89 -5.54
CA ARG A 45 -2.63 -16.34 -5.26
C ARG A 45 -1.64 -17.07 -6.15
N LEU A 46 -1.55 -16.70 -7.43
CA LEU A 46 -0.51 -17.23 -8.32
C LEU A 46 0.88 -16.91 -7.77
N VAL A 47 1.15 -15.65 -7.40
CA VAL A 47 2.42 -15.25 -6.80
C VAL A 47 2.73 -16.05 -5.54
N LEU A 48 1.76 -16.20 -4.63
CA LEU A 48 1.93 -16.99 -3.41
C LEU A 48 2.21 -18.47 -3.71
N SER A 49 1.60 -19.04 -4.74
CA SER A 49 1.83 -20.43 -5.14
C SER A 49 3.25 -20.70 -5.67
N LEU A 50 3.93 -19.67 -6.19
CA LEU A 50 5.32 -19.74 -6.61
C LEU A 50 6.29 -19.63 -5.43
N GLY A 51 5.79 -19.20 -4.26
CA GLY A 51 6.58 -18.93 -3.06
C GLY A 51 7.35 -17.61 -3.12
N GLY A 52 8.18 -17.36 -2.11
CA GLY A 52 9.08 -16.20 -2.11
C GLY A 52 8.43 -14.84 -1.81
N CYS A 53 7.15 -14.79 -1.43
CA CYS A 53 6.46 -13.55 -1.06
C CYS A 53 5.95 -13.65 0.39
N GLY A 54 6.33 -12.70 1.24
CA GLY A 54 5.92 -12.66 2.64
C GLY A 54 4.69 -11.80 2.89
N LEU A 55 4.41 -10.80 2.04
CA LEU A 55 3.25 -9.91 2.13
C LEU A 55 2.74 -9.59 0.73
N VAL A 56 1.44 -9.81 0.48
CA VAL A 56 0.79 -9.35 -0.75
C VAL A 56 0.02 -8.06 -0.52
N SER A 57 -0.08 -7.24 -1.57
CA SER A 57 -0.88 -6.01 -1.52
C SER A 57 -2.07 -6.10 -2.47
N SER A 58 -3.22 -5.58 -2.05
CA SER A 58 -4.37 -5.39 -2.94
C SER A 58 -4.07 -4.38 -4.05
N GLU A 59 -4.97 -4.27 -5.01
CA GLU A 59 -5.01 -3.08 -5.87
C GLU A 59 -5.28 -1.81 -5.04
N MET A 60 -4.87 -0.66 -5.58
CA MET A 60 -5.16 0.65 -5.00
C MET A 60 -6.66 0.96 -5.10
N THR A 61 -7.31 1.15 -3.95
CA THR A 61 -8.72 1.53 -3.89
C THR A 61 -8.88 3.01 -3.54
N ASN A 62 -9.74 3.74 -4.25
CA ASN A 62 -10.05 5.12 -3.90
C ASN A 62 -11.02 5.13 -2.71
N ALA A 63 -10.65 5.83 -1.63
CA ALA A 63 -11.45 5.96 -0.40
C ALA A 63 -12.87 6.48 -0.66
N ALA A 64 -13.06 7.36 -1.65
CA ALA A 64 -14.39 7.86 -2.03
C ALA A 64 -15.31 6.76 -2.60
N SER A 65 -14.75 5.66 -3.08
CA SER A 65 -15.52 4.49 -3.57
C SER A 65 -15.83 3.47 -2.47
N VAL A 66 -15.23 3.63 -1.28
CA VAL A 66 -15.42 2.72 -0.16
C VAL A 66 -16.59 3.20 0.67
N SER A 67 -17.62 2.38 0.76
CA SER A 67 -18.76 2.59 1.65
C SER A 67 -19.30 1.25 2.14
N PRO A 68 -19.98 1.20 3.30
CA PRO A 68 -20.60 -0.04 3.79
C PRO A 68 -21.54 -0.70 2.77
N LEU A 69 -22.24 0.10 1.96
CA LEU A 69 -23.14 -0.37 0.89
C LEU A 69 -22.36 -0.93 -0.31
N ALA A 70 -21.25 -0.29 -0.70
CA ALA A 70 -20.41 -0.75 -1.80
C ALA A 70 -19.53 -1.94 -1.41
N ARG A 71 -19.24 -2.11 -0.12
CA ARG A 71 -18.30 -3.11 0.44
C ARG A 71 -18.53 -4.52 -0.09
N LYS A 72 -19.79 -5.01 -0.11
CA LYS A 72 -20.14 -6.36 -0.59
C LYS A 72 -19.95 -6.58 -2.09
N ARG A 73 -19.72 -5.53 -2.87
CA ARG A 73 -19.59 -5.57 -4.33
C ARG A 73 -18.24 -5.04 -4.81
N HIS A 74 -17.37 -4.66 -3.88
CA HIS A 74 -16.12 -4.01 -4.20
C HIS A 74 -15.05 -5.06 -4.45
N LYS A 75 -14.99 -5.56 -5.69
CA LYS A 75 -14.04 -6.60 -6.10
C LYS A 75 -12.58 -6.29 -5.76
N LEU A 76 -12.23 -5.00 -5.65
CA LEU A 76 -10.88 -4.56 -5.29
C LEU A 76 -10.54 -4.78 -3.81
N LEU A 77 -11.57 -4.96 -2.97
CA LEU A 77 -11.45 -5.24 -1.53
C LEU A 77 -11.65 -6.73 -1.20
N ASP A 78 -11.89 -7.59 -2.20
CA ASP A 78 -12.06 -9.03 -2.00
C ASP A 78 -10.69 -9.74 -1.92
N TYR A 79 -10.60 -10.70 -1.01
CA TYR A 79 -9.47 -11.61 -0.85
C TYR A 79 -9.89 -12.90 -0.15
N LEU A 80 -9.10 -13.95 -0.33
CA LEU A 80 -9.27 -15.26 0.31
C LEU A 80 -8.30 -15.44 1.50
N PRO A 81 -8.62 -16.30 2.48
CA PRO A 81 -7.76 -16.54 3.64
C PRO A 81 -6.32 -16.97 3.29
N GLU A 82 -6.13 -17.70 2.18
CA GLU A 82 -4.83 -18.14 1.68
C GLU A 82 -3.94 -17.00 1.16
N GLU A 83 -4.49 -15.80 1.01
CA GLU A 83 -3.74 -14.60 0.58
C GLU A 83 -3.06 -13.87 1.75
N ARG A 84 -3.22 -14.37 2.98
CA ARG A 84 -2.65 -13.72 4.17
C ARG A 84 -1.14 -13.99 4.31
N PRO A 85 -0.35 -13.01 4.80
CA PRO A 85 -0.79 -11.68 5.18
C PRO A 85 -1.01 -10.77 3.95
N ILE A 86 -2.05 -9.94 4.01
CA ILE A 86 -2.43 -8.98 2.96
C ILE A 86 -2.49 -7.54 3.49
N ALA A 87 -1.90 -6.62 2.73
CA ALA A 87 -2.07 -5.19 2.89
C ALA A 87 -3.14 -4.67 1.93
N MET A 88 -4.14 -3.95 2.44
CA MET A 88 -5.14 -3.28 1.60
C MET A 88 -4.79 -1.81 1.41
N GLN A 89 -4.57 -1.41 0.15
CA GLN A 89 -4.12 -0.06 -0.16
C GLN A 89 -5.29 0.90 -0.45
N LEU A 90 -5.37 1.98 0.31
CA LEU A 90 -6.29 3.10 0.12
C LEU A 90 -5.60 4.32 -0.48
N SER A 91 -6.36 5.11 -1.24
CA SER A 91 -5.94 6.41 -1.75
C SER A 91 -7.02 7.45 -1.51
N GLY A 92 -6.63 8.67 -1.14
CA GLY A 92 -7.54 9.78 -0.92
C GLY A 92 -6.80 10.99 -0.37
N SER A 93 -7.49 12.12 -0.29
CA SER A 93 -6.89 13.41 0.09
C SER A 93 -7.55 14.04 1.31
N GLU A 94 -8.75 13.62 1.69
CA GLU A 94 -9.50 14.19 2.80
C GLU A 94 -9.43 13.28 4.05
N PRO A 95 -8.84 13.75 5.17
CA PRO A 95 -8.56 12.92 6.35
C PRO A 95 -9.77 12.11 6.84
N ASP A 96 -10.91 12.75 7.03
CA ASP A 96 -12.12 12.09 7.56
C ASP A 96 -12.68 11.04 6.59
N LEU A 97 -12.56 11.29 5.28
CA LEU A 97 -13.01 10.35 4.27
C LEU A 97 -12.12 9.10 4.26
N VAL A 98 -10.80 9.29 4.27
CA VAL A 98 -9.85 8.17 4.26
C VAL A 98 -9.93 7.37 5.57
N ALA A 99 -10.11 8.05 6.71
CA ALA A 99 -10.31 7.38 8.00
C ALA A 99 -11.56 6.50 8.02
N ARG A 100 -12.71 7.00 7.53
CA ARG A 100 -13.95 6.18 7.42
C ARG A 100 -13.80 5.02 6.43
N ALA A 101 -13.10 5.24 5.32
CA ALA A 101 -12.80 4.16 4.38
C ALA A 101 -11.92 3.09 5.03
N ALA A 102 -10.91 3.50 5.79
CA ALA A 102 -10.03 2.60 6.54
C ALA A 102 -10.81 1.77 7.57
N GLN A 103 -11.76 2.35 8.30
CA GLN A 103 -12.66 1.62 9.20
C GLN A 103 -13.50 0.58 8.45
N THR A 104 -14.07 0.96 7.31
CA THR A 104 -14.86 0.04 6.47
C THR A 104 -14.00 -1.12 5.95
N VAL A 105 -12.73 -0.85 5.65
CA VAL A 105 -11.75 -1.86 5.22
C VAL A 105 -11.30 -2.73 6.39
N GLU A 106 -11.08 -2.17 7.58
CA GLU A 106 -10.72 -2.93 8.79
C GLU A 106 -11.76 -3.99 9.13
N GLU A 107 -13.04 -3.72 8.89
CA GLU A 107 -14.09 -4.72 9.10
C GLU A 107 -13.93 -5.95 8.18
N LEU A 108 -13.19 -5.85 7.05
CA LEU A 108 -12.83 -6.98 6.18
C LEU A 108 -11.66 -7.79 6.76
N ALA A 109 -11.09 -7.34 7.87
CA ALA A 109 -10.00 -7.93 8.60
C ALA A 109 -8.72 -8.20 7.78
N PRO A 110 -8.24 -7.29 6.89
CA PRO A 110 -6.91 -7.44 6.33
C PRO A 110 -5.84 -7.40 7.44
N ASP A 111 -4.60 -7.72 7.12
CA ASP A 111 -3.52 -7.73 8.12
C ASP A 111 -2.87 -6.35 8.27
N VAL A 112 -2.89 -5.54 7.19
CA VAL A 112 -2.32 -4.19 7.15
C VAL A 112 -3.23 -3.24 6.34
N ILE A 113 -3.34 -2.00 6.78
CA ILE A 113 -3.92 -0.91 5.97
C ILE A 113 -2.78 -0.06 5.41
N ASP A 114 -2.69 0.04 4.08
CA ASP A 114 -1.64 0.82 3.42
C ASP A 114 -2.21 2.10 2.79
N ILE A 115 -1.51 3.23 2.93
CA ILE A 115 -1.92 4.51 2.36
C ILE A 115 -1.03 4.86 1.16
N ASN A 116 -1.66 5.07 0.01
CA ASN A 116 -0.98 5.49 -1.21
C ASN A 116 -0.70 7.00 -1.19
N CYS A 117 0.58 7.35 -1.04
CA CYS A 117 1.12 8.70 -1.23
C CYS A 117 2.15 8.74 -2.36
N GLY A 118 2.03 7.84 -3.35
CA GLY A 118 3.07 7.63 -4.35
C GLY A 118 2.61 7.59 -5.81
N CYS A 119 1.34 7.35 -6.11
CA CYS A 119 0.89 7.25 -7.50
C CYS A 119 0.93 8.63 -8.18
N PRO A 120 1.65 8.79 -9.31
CA PRO A 120 1.78 10.07 -10.01
C PRO A 120 0.73 10.27 -11.12
N SER A 121 -0.17 9.31 -11.34
CA SER A 121 -1.16 9.37 -12.42
C SER A 121 -1.99 10.66 -12.34
N PRO A 122 -2.23 11.38 -13.45
CA PRO A 122 -3.00 12.63 -13.43
C PRO A 122 -4.39 12.51 -12.79
N LYS A 123 -5.05 11.36 -12.94
CA LYS A 123 -6.35 11.09 -12.30
C LYS A 123 -6.24 11.10 -10.78
N VAL A 124 -5.09 10.65 -10.25
CA VAL A 124 -4.83 10.53 -8.82
C VAL A 124 -4.34 11.86 -8.25
N THR A 125 -3.32 12.43 -8.86
CA THR A 125 -2.72 13.69 -8.40
C THR A 125 -3.67 14.88 -8.60
N GLY A 126 -4.49 14.87 -9.65
CA GLY A 126 -5.55 15.86 -9.87
C GLY A 126 -6.65 15.85 -8.80
N GLY A 127 -6.84 14.71 -8.12
CA GLY A 127 -7.72 14.61 -6.94
C GLY A 127 -7.04 14.97 -5.61
N GLY A 128 -5.78 15.43 -5.65
CA GLY A 128 -5.00 15.80 -4.47
C GLY A 128 -4.47 14.63 -3.65
N HIS A 129 -4.50 13.41 -4.18
CA HIS A 129 -4.02 12.19 -3.51
C HIS A 129 -2.79 11.59 -4.22
N GLY A 130 -2.29 10.45 -3.76
CA GLY A 130 -1.06 9.86 -4.29
C GLY A 130 0.15 10.77 -4.04
N SER A 131 1.07 10.90 -5.00
CA SER A 131 2.29 11.71 -4.82
C SER A 131 2.01 13.21 -4.63
N SER A 132 0.80 13.68 -4.95
CA SER A 132 0.37 15.05 -4.65
C SER A 132 0.48 15.40 -3.16
N LEU A 133 0.32 14.42 -2.27
CA LEU A 133 0.38 14.63 -0.81
C LEU A 133 1.79 15.05 -0.36
N LEU A 134 2.83 14.69 -1.13
CA LEU A 134 4.20 15.10 -0.85
C LEU A 134 4.44 16.60 -1.06
N ARG A 135 3.49 17.34 -1.63
CA ARG A 135 3.56 18.81 -1.75
C ARG A 135 3.13 19.53 -0.47
N ASP A 136 2.42 18.84 0.42
CA ASP A 136 1.87 19.38 1.66
C ASP A 136 1.94 18.31 2.76
N LEU A 137 3.15 18.16 3.34
CA LEU A 137 3.40 17.21 4.42
C LEU A 137 2.52 17.45 5.65
N PRO A 138 2.21 18.71 6.06
CA PRO A 138 1.23 18.94 7.13
C PRO A 138 -0.17 18.37 6.83
N LYS A 139 -0.66 18.48 5.59
CA LYS A 139 -1.91 17.82 5.18
C LYS A 139 -1.77 16.30 5.21
N MET A 140 -0.68 15.75 4.67
CA MET A 140 -0.42 14.30 4.68
C MET A 140 -0.37 13.75 6.11
N GLY A 141 0.32 14.44 7.04
CA GLY A 141 0.39 14.06 8.44
C GLY A 141 -0.97 14.06 9.13
N ARG A 142 -1.82 15.06 8.87
CA ARG A 142 -3.22 15.06 9.38
C ARG A 142 -4.03 13.89 8.85
N LEU A 143 -3.87 13.54 7.57
CA LEU A 143 -4.53 12.39 6.97
C LEU A 143 -4.08 11.08 7.63
N LEU A 144 -2.77 10.86 7.73
CA LEU A 144 -2.20 9.66 8.35
C LEU A 144 -2.60 9.53 9.82
N GLN A 145 -2.60 10.63 10.57
CA GLN A 145 -3.04 10.64 11.97
C GLN A 145 -4.52 10.29 12.10
N ALA A 146 -5.38 10.80 11.21
CA ALA A 146 -6.80 10.48 11.21
C ALA A 146 -7.03 8.98 10.95
N VAL A 147 -6.32 8.40 9.98
CA VAL A 147 -6.39 6.96 9.70
C VAL A 147 -5.90 6.14 10.90
N ARG A 148 -4.73 6.47 11.45
CA ARG A 148 -4.15 5.75 12.61
C ARG A 148 -5.06 5.78 13.83
N ASN A 149 -5.81 6.86 14.04
CA ASN A 149 -6.75 6.96 15.15
C ASN A 149 -8.07 6.22 14.91
N ALA A 150 -8.38 5.90 13.66
CA ALA A 150 -9.66 5.32 13.27
C ALA A 150 -9.66 3.78 13.30
N VAL A 151 -8.49 3.14 13.23
CA VAL A 151 -8.30 1.69 13.09
C VAL A 151 -7.30 1.16 14.10
N GLN A 152 -7.39 -0.13 14.41
CA GLN A 152 -6.48 -0.86 15.31
C GLN A 152 -5.41 -1.65 14.55
N LEU A 153 -5.64 -1.98 13.28
CA LEU A 153 -4.67 -2.63 12.42
C LEU A 153 -3.42 -1.75 12.19
N PRO A 154 -2.23 -2.35 11.95
CA PRO A 154 -1.06 -1.61 11.52
C PRO A 154 -1.34 -0.79 10.27
N VAL A 155 -0.91 0.48 10.29
CA VAL A 155 -1.02 1.40 9.14
C VAL A 155 0.36 1.62 8.54
N THR A 156 0.49 1.41 7.23
CA THR A 156 1.71 1.69 6.46
C THR A 156 1.49 2.78 5.42
N LEU A 157 2.59 3.27 4.86
CA LEU A 157 2.63 4.33 3.86
C LEU A 157 3.51 3.89 2.69
N LYS A 158 3.00 4.00 1.46
CA LYS A 158 3.79 3.84 0.23
C LYS A 158 3.92 5.17 -0.49
N PHE A 159 5.15 5.69 -0.59
CA PHE A 159 5.43 7.02 -1.13
C PHE A 159 6.62 7.02 -2.11
N ARG A 160 6.91 8.19 -2.70
CA ARG A 160 8.07 8.45 -3.58
C ARG A 160 9.09 9.32 -2.85
N ALA A 161 10.27 9.49 -3.44
CA ALA A 161 11.32 10.36 -2.89
C ALA A 161 10.85 11.83 -2.68
N GLY A 162 9.85 12.26 -3.44
CA GLY A 162 9.37 13.63 -3.45
C GLY A 162 8.28 13.84 -4.52
N TRP A 163 7.85 15.08 -4.69
CA TRP A 163 6.93 15.47 -5.76
C TRP A 163 7.63 15.51 -7.12
N ASP A 164 8.81 16.12 -7.17
CA ASP A 164 9.69 16.22 -8.32
C ASP A 164 11.16 16.27 -7.87
N GLU A 165 12.09 16.35 -8.82
CA GLU A 165 13.54 16.34 -8.56
C GLU A 165 14.03 17.52 -7.72
N THR A 166 13.25 18.61 -7.65
CA THR A 166 13.57 19.80 -6.87
C THR A 166 12.93 19.81 -5.48
N SER A 167 12.01 18.87 -5.23
CA SER A 167 11.25 18.75 -3.98
C SER A 167 11.33 17.31 -3.47
N LEU A 168 12.51 16.95 -2.95
CA LEU A 168 12.80 15.65 -2.35
C LEU A 168 12.67 15.75 -0.82
N ASN A 169 11.60 15.18 -0.27
CA ASN A 169 11.24 15.28 1.14
C ASN A 169 10.97 13.91 1.80
N PHE A 170 11.61 12.87 1.26
CA PHE A 170 11.49 11.52 1.78
C PHE A 170 12.00 11.34 3.20
N LEU A 171 13.01 12.12 3.61
CA LEU A 171 13.50 12.10 4.99
C LEU A 171 12.49 12.68 5.97
N ASP A 172 11.76 13.73 5.58
CA ASP A 172 10.70 14.32 6.40
C ASP A 172 9.41 13.47 6.40
N THR A 173 9.29 12.56 5.43
CA THR A 173 8.14 11.67 5.28
C THR A 173 8.29 10.35 6.04
N ALA A 174 9.53 9.88 6.25
CA ALA A 174 9.86 8.56 6.79
C ALA A 174 9.68 8.43 8.32
#